data_AF-A0AAD6VM90-F1
#
_entry.id   AF-A0AAD6VM90-F1
#
_cell.length_a   1.000
_cell.length_b   1.000
_cell.length_c   1.000
_cell.angle_alpha   90.00
_cell.angle_beta   90.00
_cell.angle_gamma   90.00
#
_symmetry.space_group_name_H-M   'P 1'
#
loop_
_entity.id
_entity.type
_entity.pdbx_description
1 polymer ?
#
loop_
_entity_poly.entity_id
_entity_poly.type
_entity_poly.pdbx_seq_one_letter_code
_entity_poly.pdbx_strand_id
1 'polypeptide(L)'
;MPGYPVHVLLLPLPSWGHVRPLCVLTGHLVAEGNSTITLLMAPNLLEKARAEVARQFPERHPAVQKIRIVSMCNSTETDIFKLIKPFTETYPTLYKRLQQGEAIECATTGTTFDAVAAPSVAILDFFCLSQLQATRAISGTSI
;
A
#
# COMPACT_ATOMS: atom_id res chain seq x y z
N MET A 1 -2.75 -17.05 -21.88
CA MET A 1 -3.01 -17.62 -20.54
C MET A 1 -3.60 -16.49 -19.71
N PRO A 2 -4.76 -16.66 -19.04
CA PRO A 2 -5.25 -15.65 -18.12
C PRO A 2 -4.23 -15.58 -16.97
N GLY A 3 -3.59 -14.44 -16.79
CA GLY A 3 -2.62 -14.24 -15.71
C GLY A 3 -3.33 -14.38 -14.37
N TYR A 4 -2.72 -15.10 -13.42
CA TYR A 4 -3.23 -15.17 -12.05
C TYR A 4 -3.37 -13.76 -11.46
N PRO A 5 -4.38 -13.50 -10.62
CA PRO A 5 -4.51 -12.21 -9.96
C PRO A 5 -3.22 -11.87 -9.19
N VAL A 6 -2.58 -10.77 -9.55
CA VAL A 6 -1.34 -10.30 -8.93
C VAL A 6 -1.71 -9.34 -7.81
N HIS A 7 -1.21 -9.58 -6.60
CA HIS A 7 -1.32 -8.59 -5.54
C HIS A 7 0.01 -7.84 -5.42
N VAL A 8 -0.02 -6.53 -5.71
CA VAL A 8 1.14 -5.64 -5.62
C VAL A 8 1.02 -4.78 -4.36
N LEU A 9 2.07 -4.81 -3.54
CA LEU A 9 2.24 -3.93 -2.40
C LEU A 9 3.14 -2.75 -2.80
N LEU A 10 2.70 -1.52 -2.51
CA LEU A 10 3.44 -0.29 -2.75
C LEU A 10 3.66 0.43 -1.42
N LEU A 11 4.92 0.75 -1.10
CA LEU A 11 5.30 1.50 0.10
C LEU A 11 6.27 2.63 -0.26
N PRO A 12 5.78 3.88 -0.42
CA PRO A 12 6.65 5.04 -0.58
C PRO A 12 7.16 5.54 0.77
N LEU A 13 8.26 6.31 0.73
CA LEU A 13 8.58 7.24 1.80
C LEU A 13 7.42 8.24 1.98
N PRO A 14 7.03 8.65 3.20
CA PRO A 14 5.88 9.53 3.42
C PRO A 14 6.19 11.00 3.10
N SER A 15 6.60 11.24 1.86
CA SER A 15 6.81 12.53 1.22
C SER A 15 6.05 12.56 -0.11
N TRP A 16 5.39 13.68 -0.41
CA TRP A 16 4.53 13.75 -1.59
C TRP A 16 5.26 13.50 -2.92
N GLY A 17 6.54 13.87 -3.01
CA GLY A 17 7.37 13.59 -4.18
C GLY A 17 7.56 12.09 -4.47
N HIS A 18 7.47 11.26 -3.43
CA HIS A 18 7.58 9.80 -3.51
C HIS A 18 6.20 9.13 -3.66
N VAL A 19 5.19 9.67 -2.96
CA VAL A 19 3.82 9.14 -2.99
C VAL A 19 3.15 9.33 -4.35
N ARG A 20 3.27 10.53 -4.95
CA ARG A 20 2.53 10.86 -6.18
C ARG A 20 2.85 9.93 -7.36
N PRO A 21 4.13 9.63 -7.68
CA PRO A 21 4.45 8.66 -8.73
C PRO A 21 3.83 7.28 -8.48
N LEU A 22 3.79 6.79 -7.24
CA LEU A 22 3.17 5.50 -6.92
C LEU A 22 1.63 5.54 -7.02
N CYS A 23 1.01 6.69 -6.76
CA CYS A 23 -0.42 6.88 -7.04
C CYS A 23 -0.71 6.77 -8.55
N VAL A 24 0.15 7.34 -9.39
CA VAL A 24 0.03 7.23 -10.85
C VAL A 24 0.27 5.80 -11.31
N LEU A 25 1.34 5.15 -10.81
CA LEU A 25 1.62 3.74 -11.10
C LEU A 25 0.44 2.82 -10.71
N THR A 26 -0.18 3.08 -9.56
CA THR A 26 -1.37 2.35 -9.10
C THR A 26 -2.49 2.39 -10.15
N GLY A 27 -2.74 3.56 -10.74
CA GLY A 27 -3.77 3.71 -11.77
C GLY A 27 -3.49 2.85 -13.00
N HIS A 28 -2.23 2.89 -13.48
CA HIS A 28 -1.80 2.08 -14.63
C HIS A 28 -1.90 0.57 -14.37
N LEU A 29 -1.36 0.08 -13.24
CA LEU A 29 -1.37 -1.35 -12.90
C LEU A 29 -2.79 -1.92 -12.79
N VAL A 30 -3.73 -1.10 -12.33
CA VAL A 30 -5.13 -1.50 -12.13
C VAL A 30 -5.92 -1.44 -13.43
N ALA A 31 -5.59 -0.50 -14.33
CA ALA A 31 -6.18 -0.41 -15.67
C ALA A 31 -5.84 -1.65 -16.54
N GLU A 32 -4.71 -2.31 -16.31
CA GLU A 32 -4.36 -3.59 -16.95
C GLU A 32 -5.22 -4.78 -16.48
N GLY A 33 -6.02 -4.59 -15.41
CA GLY A 33 -7.14 -5.46 -15.06
C GLY A 33 -6.81 -6.70 -14.22
N ASN A 34 -5.54 -7.11 -14.11
CA ASN A 34 -5.18 -8.35 -13.40
C ASN A 34 -4.60 -8.15 -11.99
N SER A 35 -4.56 -6.89 -11.50
CA SER A 35 -3.85 -6.57 -10.26
C SER A 35 -4.77 -6.02 -9.17
N THR A 36 -4.59 -6.49 -7.95
CA THR A 36 -5.03 -5.81 -6.73
C THR A 36 -3.86 -5.05 -6.15
N ILE A 37 -4.04 -3.78 -5.80
CA ILE A 37 -2.96 -2.92 -5.32
C ILE A 37 -3.23 -2.49 -3.89
N THR A 38 -2.22 -2.63 -3.03
CA THR A 38 -2.22 -2.06 -1.69
C THR A 38 -1.15 -0.99 -1.60
N LEU A 39 -1.58 0.25 -1.38
CA LEU A 39 -0.72 1.41 -1.23
C LEU A 39 -0.71 1.83 0.25
N LEU A 40 0.44 1.65 0.90
CA LEU A 40 0.63 1.94 2.33
C LEU A 40 1.01 3.40 2.55
N MET A 41 0.14 4.17 3.21
CA MET A 41 0.22 5.63 3.31
C MET A 41 0.39 6.12 4.73
N ALA A 42 1.04 7.27 4.89
CA ALA A 42 1.03 7.97 6.17
C ALA A 42 -0.32 8.66 6.38
N PRO A 43 -0.79 8.80 7.63
CA PRO A 43 -2.09 9.40 7.93
C PRO A 43 -2.29 10.76 7.25
N ASN A 44 -1.28 11.61 7.31
CA ASN A 44 -1.29 12.97 6.74
C ASN A 44 -1.32 13.00 5.21
N LEU A 45 -1.05 11.89 4.52
CA LEU A 45 -1.05 11.79 3.05
C LEU A 45 -2.20 10.94 2.51
N LEU A 46 -3.00 10.31 3.39
CA LEU A 46 -4.03 9.34 3.01
C LEU A 46 -5.07 9.94 2.04
N GLU A 47 -5.72 11.04 2.42
CA GLU A 47 -6.76 11.66 1.60
C GLU A 47 -6.19 12.27 0.31
N LYS A 48 -4.98 12.81 0.38
CA LYS A 48 -4.29 13.34 -0.79
C LYS A 48 -3.96 12.25 -1.81
N ALA A 49 -3.53 11.07 -1.35
CA ALA A 49 -3.30 9.91 -2.20
C ALA A 49 -4.61 9.37 -2.81
N ARG A 50 -5.69 9.29 -2.01
CA ARG A 50 -7.03 8.91 -2.50
C ARG A 50 -7.50 9.83 -3.62
N ALA A 51 -7.38 11.14 -3.45
CA ALA A 51 -7.77 12.11 -4.47
C ALA A 51 -6.93 11.99 -5.75
N GLU A 52 -5.60 11.80 -5.63
CA GLU A 52 -4.71 11.65 -6.79
C GLU A 52 -4.97 10.36 -7.58
N VAL A 53 -5.26 9.26 -6.89
CA VAL A 53 -5.68 8.01 -7.53
C VAL A 53 -7.05 8.17 -8.20
N ALA A 54 -8.02 8.73 -7.49
CA ALA A 54 -9.39 8.90 -8.00
C ALA A 54 -9.42 9.75 -9.28
N ARG A 55 -8.57 10.78 -9.39
CA ARG A 55 -8.48 11.64 -10.59
C ARG A 55 -8.13 10.88 -11.87
N GLN A 56 -7.53 9.70 -11.77
CA GLN A 56 -7.13 8.91 -12.93
C GLN A 56 -8.28 8.09 -13.53
N PHE A 57 -9.41 8.01 -12.83
CA PHE A 57 -10.54 7.18 -13.23
C PHE A 57 -11.80 8.03 -13.43
N PRO A 58 -12.61 7.72 -14.45
CA PRO A 58 -13.99 8.22 -14.51
C PRO A 58 -14.78 7.79 -13.27
N GLU A 59 -15.84 8.52 -12.92
CA GLU A 59 -16.73 8.14 -11.82
C GLU A 59 -17.23 6.68 -11.99
N ARG A 60 -17.18 5.91 -10.90
CA ARG A 60 -17.63 4.50 -10.83
C ARG A 60 -16.84 3.50 -11.67
N HIS A 61 -15.60 3.80 -12.04
CA HIS A 61 -14.75 2.82 -12.72
C HIS A 61 -14.55 1.56 -11.86
N PRO A 62 -14.83 0.34 -12.37
CA PRO A 62 -14.80 -0.89 -11.58
C PRO A 62 -13.41 -1.20 -11.00
N ALA A 63 -12.36 -0.71 -11.67
CA ALA A 63 -11.00 -0.95 -11.24
C ALA A 63 -10.65 -0.24 -9.91
N VAL A 64 -11.41 0.79 -9.51
CA VAL A 64 -11.25 1.44 -8.18
C VAL A 64 -11.43 0.43 -7.03
N GLN A 65 -12.26 -0.60 -7.21
CA GLN A 65 -12.47 -1.64 -6.19
C GLN A 65 -11.22 -2.51 -5.94
N LYS A 66 -10.26 -2.51 -6.88
CA LYS A 66 -9.00 -3.25 -6.77
C LYS A 66 -7.90 -2.45 -6.07
N ILE A 67 -8.18 -1.20 -5.68
CA ILE A 67 -7.21 -0.30 -5.05
C ILE A 67 -7.51 -0.17 -3.57
N ARG A 68 -6.52 -0.48 -2.74
CA ARG A 68 -6.56 -0.34 -1.29
C ARG A 68 -5.52 0.69 -0.87
N ILE A 69 -5.97 1.85 -0.39
CA ILE A 69 -5.06 2.87 0.17
C ILE A 69 -5.24 2.85 1.68
N VAL A 70 -4.19 2.41 2.38
CA VAL A 70 -4.27 2.01 3.79
C VAL A 70 -3.23 2.74 4.60
N SER A 71 -3.64 3.35 5.71
CA SER A 71 -2.70 3.83 6.72
C SER A 71 -2.34 2.73 7.71
N MET A 72 -1.04 2.53 7.96
CA MET A 72 -0.54 1.50 8.87
C MET A 72 -0.58 1.93 10.34
N CYS A 73 -0.57 3.23 10.60
CA CYS A 73 -0.56 3.80 11.94
C CYS A 73 -1.61 4.91 12.07
N ASN A 74 -2.00 5.23 13.29
CA ASN A 74 -2.77 6.42 13.56
C ASN A 74 -1.85 7.46 14.21
N SER A 75 -1.72 8.63 13.59
CA SER A 75 -0.84 9.70 14.07
C SER A 75 -1.32 11.05 13.53
N THR A 76 -1.19 12.09 14.34
CA THR A 76 -1.39 13.48 13.93
C THR A 76 -0.08 14.16 13.51
N GLU A 77 1.05 13.46 13.58
CA GLU A 77 2.35 14.01 13.20
C GLU A 77 2.44 14.24 11.70
N THR A 78 3.01 15.38 11.32
CA THR A 78 3.26 15.75 9.92
C THR A 78 4.75 15.76 9.58
N ASP A 79 5.61 15.74 10.59
CA ASP A 79 7.05 15.65 10.42
C ASP A 79 7.43 14.24 9.96
N ILE A 80 8.01 14.18 8.76
CA ILE A 80 8.48 12.95 8.14
C ILE A 80 9.39 12.14 9.07
N PHE A 81 10.30 12.79 9.80
CA PHE A 81 11.27 12.09 10.64
C PHE A 81 10.60 11.42 11.84
N LYS A 82 9.53 12.02 12.35
CA LYS A 82 8.73 11.43 13.44
C LYS A 82 7.81 10.31 12.95
N LEU A 83 7.40 10.35 11.68
CA LEU A 83 6.58 9.31 11.06
C LEU A 83 7.37 8.03 10.73
N ILE A 84 8.70 8.10 10.55
CA ILE A 84 9.54 6.95 10.21
C ILE A 84 9.44 5.84 11.26
N LYS A 85 9.50 6.18 12.55
CA LYS A 85 9.46 5.20 13.64
C LYS A 85 8.16 4.38 13.65
N PRO A 86 6.96 4.98 13.75
CA PRO A 86 5.72 4.22 13.74
C PRO A 86 5.51 3.47 12.41
N PHE A 87 5.96 4.02 11.28
CA PHE A 87 5.96 3.30 9.99
C PHE A 87 6.77 2.02 10.02
N THR A 88 7.94 2.08 10.66
CA THR A 88 8.84 0.94 10.76
C THR A 88 8.30 -0.11 11.73
N GLU A 89 7.75 0.32 12.87
CA GLU A 89 7.26 -0.59 13.91
C GLU A 89 5.95 -1.28 13.52
N THR A 90 5.06 -0.61 12.79
CA THR A 90 3.75 -1.17 12.40
C THR A 90 3.81 -2.05 11.15
N TYR A 91 4.77 -1.81 10.26
CA TYR A 91 4.87 -2.50 8.97
C TYR A 91 4.94 -4.04 9.09
N PRO A 92 5.81 -4.65 9.93
CA PRO A 92 5.94 -6.12 9.96
C PRO A 92 4.63 -6.82 10.30
N THR A 93 3.87 -6.27 11.25
CA THR A 93 2.56 -6.83 11.65
C THR A 93 1.57 -6.76 10.51
N LEU A 94 1.44 -5.60 9.85
CA LEU A 94 0.53 -5.45 8.72
C LEU A 94 0.95 -6.32 7.52
N TYR A 95 2.24 -6.35 7.20
CA TYR A 95 2.77 -7.15 6.11
C TYR A 95 2.56 -8.65 6.35
N LYS A 96 2.75 -9.12 7.59
CA LYS A 96 2.48 -10.52 7.94
C LYS A 96 1.01 -10.90 7.69
N ARG A 97 0.06 -10.04 8.04
CA ARG A 97 -1.37 -10.26 7.75
C ARG A 97 -1.63 -10.32 6.25
N LEU A 98 -1.05 -9.40 5.48
CA LEU A 98 -1.12 -9.45 4.02
C LEU A 98 -0.54 -10.76 3.46
N GLN A 99 0.61 -11.21 3.97
CA GLN A 99 1.25 -12.45 3.55
C GLN A 99 0.41 -13.70 3.87
N GLN A 100 -0.35 -13.65 4.96
CA GLN A 100 -1.26 -14.72 5.38
C GLN A 100 -2.61 -14.68 4.63
N GLY A 101 -2.80 -13.69 3.74
CA GLY A 101 -4.06 -13.50 3.03
C GLY A 101 -5.20 -13.07 3.94
N GLU A 102 -4.90 -12.37 5.03
CA GLU A 102 -5.89 -11.89 5.99
C GLU A 102 -6.44 -10.51 5.61
N ALA A 103 -7.63 -10.20 6.12
CA ALA A 103 -8.17 -8.84 6.07
C ALA A 103 -7.26 -7.87 6.83
N ILE A 104 -7.20 -6.62 6.37
CA ILE A 104 -6.41 -5.55 7.01
C ILE A 104 -7.28 -4.34 7.29
N GLU A 105 -6.89 -3.53 8.27
CA GLU A 105 -7.63 -2.33 8.66
C GLU A 105 -6.77 -1.09 8.45
N CYS A 106 -7.37 -0.02 7.92
CA CYS A 106 -6.74 1.29 7.89
C CYS A 106 -6.79 1.92 9.27
N ALA A 107 -5.63 2.05 9.91
CA ALA A 107 -5.51 2.55 11.29
C ALA A 107 -6.07 3.98 11.47
N THR A 108 -6.11 4.78 10.41
CA THR A 108 -6.63 6.16 10.45
C THR A 108 -8.15 6.22 10.34
N THR A 109 -8.78 5.35 9.54
CA THR A 109 -10.22 5.45 9.23
C THR A 109 -11.05 4.35 9.86
N GLY A 110 -10.43 3.30 10.42
CA GLY A 110 -11.10 2.08 10.87
C GLY A 110 -11.69 1.24 9.74
N THR A 111 -11.42 1.60 8.47
CA THR A 111 -11.95 0.88 7.32
C THR A 111 -11.25 -0.47 7.19
N THR A 112 -12.01 -1.56 7.29
CA THR A 112 -11.53 -2.91 6.99
C THR A 112 -11.54 -3.15 5.48
N PHE A 113 -10.45 -3.70 4.96
CA PHE A 113 -10.35 -4.22 3.61
C PHE A 113 -10.32 -5.74 3.68
N ASP A 114 -11.13 -6.38 2.85
CA ASP A 114 -11.25 -7.83 2.80
C ASP A 114 -9.91 -8.51 2.48
N ALA A 115 -9.83 -9.76 2.91
CA ALA A 115 -8.77 -10.69 2.56
C ALA A 115 -8.61 -10.80 1.04
N VAL A 116 -7.36 -10.76 0.57
CA VAL A 116 -7.01 -11.10 -0.82
C VAL A 116 -5.76 -11.97 -0.81
N ALA A 117 -5.36 -12.48 -1.98
CA ALA A 117 -4.12 -13.24 -2.11
C ALA A 117 -2.90 -12.51 -1.52
N ALA A 118 -1.92 -13.27 -1.03
CA ALA A 118 -0.67 -12.71 -0.53
C ALA A 118 0.00 -11.83 -1.61
N PRO A 119 0.71 -10.74 -1.22
CA PRO A 119 1.51 -9.99 -2.16
C PRO A 119 2.47 -10.93 -2.90
N SER A 120 2.53 -10.83 -4.22
CA SER A 120 3.52 -11.52 -5.04
C SER A 120 4.59 -10.56 -5.57
N VAL A 121 4.39 -9.25 -5.36
CA VAL A 121 5.32 -8.17 -5.71
C VAL A 121 5.25 -7.11 -4.60
N ALA A 122 6.40 -6.67 -4.11
CA ALA A 122 6.50 -5.53 -3.21
C ALA A 122 7.45 -4.47 -3.82
N ILE A 123 6.91 -3.27 -4.07
CA ILE A 123 7.67 -2.10 -4.51
C ILE A 123 7.82 -1.18 -3.32
N LEU A 124 9.02 -1.14 -2.76
CA LEU A 124 9.36 -0.33 -1.60
C LEU A 124 10.28 0.80 -2.04
N ASP A 125 10.07 1.98 -1.44
CA ASP A 125 11.01 3.08 -1.57
C ASP A 125 12.40 2.67 -1.08
N PHE A 126 13.45 3.17 -1.73
CA PHE A 126 14.82 2.81 -1.36
C PHE A 126 15.20 3.33 0.03
N PHE A 127 14.49 4.32 0.56
CA PHE A 127 14.63 4.78 1.95
C PHE A 127 13.98 3.85 2.99
N CYS A 128 13.18 2.86 2.57
CA CYS A 128 12.46 1.94 3.45
C CYS A 128 13.25 0.65 3.76
N LEU A 129 14.53 0.78 4.15
CA LEU A 129 15.41 -0.37 4.39
C LEU A 129 14.87 -1.33 5.46
N SER A 130 14.35 -0.81 6.58
CA SER A 130 13.81 -1.63 7.66
C SER A 130 12.62 -2.47 7.20
N GLN A 131 11.76 -1.88 6.36
CA GLN A 131 10.62 -2.57 5.77
C GLN A 131 11.06 -3.60 4.75
N LEU A 132 12.09 -3.33 3.94
CA LEU A 132 12.68 -4.31 3.04
C LEU A 132 13.23 -5.53 3.81
N GLN A 133 13.91 -5.29 4.94
CA GLN A 133 14.42 -6.35 5.80
C GLN A 133 13.28 -7.18 6.40
N ALA A 134 12.24 -6.53 6.93
CA ALA A 134 11.06 -7.21 7.45
C ALA A 134 10.32 -8.01 6.37
N THR A 135 10.20 -7.45 5.18
CA THR A 135 9.61 -8.11 4.00
C THR A 135 10.34 -9.42 3.73
N ARG A 136 11.67 -9.36 3.54
CA ARG A 136 12.50 -10.54 3.28
C ARG A 136 12.44 -11.57 4.40
N ALA A 137 12.43 -11.13 5.65
CA ALA A 137 12.33 -12.02 6.80
C ALA A 137 10.99 -12.77 6.85
N ILE A 138 9.90 -12.14 6.39
CA ILE A 138 8.54 -12.70 6.43
C ILE A 138 8.25 -13.55 5.18
N SER A 139 8.63 -13.11 3.98
CA SER A 139 8.28 -13.77 2.72
C SER A 139 9.40 -14.61 2.11
N GLY A 140 10.64 -14.51 2.59
CA GLY A 140 11.79 -15.23 2.01
C GLY A 140 11.97 -14.90 0.53
N THR A 141 11.82 -15.90 -0.33
CA THR A 141 11.92 -15.81 -1.80
C THR A 141 10.56 -15.89 -2.51
N SER A 142 9.45 -15.71 -1.79
CA SER A 142 8.10 -15.85 -2.36
C SER A 142 7.57 -14.59 -3.07
N ILE A 143 8.35 -13.50 -3.05
CA ILE A 143 8.06 -12.23 -3.72
C ILE A 143 9.28 -11.69 -4.45
#